data_AF-A0A6P1U691-F1
#
_entry.id   AF-A0A6P1U691-F1
#
_cell.length_a   1.000
_cell.length_b   1.000
_cell.length_c   1.000
_cell.angle_alpha   90.00
_cell.angle_beta   90.00
_cell.angle_gamma   90.00
#
_symmetry.space_group_name_H-M   'P 1'
#
loop_
_entity.id
_entity.type
_entity.pdbx_description
1 polymer ?
#
loop_
_entity_poly.entity_id
_entity_poly.type
_entity_poly.pdbx_seq_one_letter_code
_entity_poly.pdbx_strand_id
1 'polypeptide(L)'
;MQTPATHSRKHTQKGATAVEFALVFTVFFALFYALITYGLIFLMRMGLQHAAEDGVRAALRYPAQACEAALGKPATEACSATERGEFQYQARMGQAHFVAQRQASWMDGWGAPVVVVSICQMDASGNCAAAEVKCDALHGSGQTALCDLTGTAPVCGSGGAAACRVVVELEYKYGERPVIPAVPGFGILIPSTLIGRASLQIDGRALTL
;
A
#
# COMPACT_ATOMS: atom_id res chain seq x y z
N MET A 1 -5.35 -91.38 20.73
CA MET A 1 -5.32 -90.52 19.53
C MET A 1 -5.72 -89.12 19.96
N GLN A 2 -4.77 -88.18 20.01
CA GLN A 2 -5.04 -86.76 20.27
C GLN A 2 -4.70 -85.99 19.00
N THR A 3 -5.70 -85.34 18.41
CA THR A 3 -5.56 -84.45 17.26
C THR A 3 -5.12 -83.07 17.75
N PRO A 4 -4.08 -82.44 17.15
CA PRO A 4 -3.70 -81.09 17.53
C PRO A 4 -4.67 -80.10 16.88
N ALA A 5 -5.31 -79.25 17.69
CA ALA A 5 -6.09 -78.13 17.19
C ALA A 5 -5.15 -76.96 16.84
N THR A 6 -4.97 -76.70 15.54
CA THR A 6 -4.23 -75.54 15.04
C THR A 6 -5.05 -74.26 15.22
N HIS A 7 -4.62 -73.41 16.15
CA HIS A 7 -5.23 -72.10 16.39
C HIS A 7 -4.77 -71.10 15.31
N SER A 8 -5.60 -70.85 14.30
CA SER A 8 -5.34 -69.84 13.28
C SER A 8 -5.47 -68.43 13.87
N ARG A 9 -4.34 -67.75 14.11
CA ARG A 9 -4.33 -66.32 14.48
C ARG A 9 -4.72 -65.49 13.26
N LYS A 10 -5.95 -64.94 13.26
CA LYS A 10 -6.35 -63.90 12.30
C LYS A 10 -5.59 -62.61 12.63
N HIS A 11 -4.54 -62.32 11.85
CA HIS A 11 -3.86 -61.04 11.89
C HIS A 11 -4.82 -59.98 11.38
N THR A 12 -5.37 -59.16 12.27
CA THR A 12 -6.23 -58.06 11.84
C THR A 12 -5.33 -56.87 11.59
N GLN A 13 -5.00 -56.62 10.33
CA GLN A 13 -4.22 -55.44 9.93
C GLN A 13 -5.11 -54.20 9.98
N LYS A 14 -5.23 -53.62 11.18
CA LYS A 14 -5.87 -52.31 11.40
C LYS A 14 -4.75 -51.30 11.64
N GLY A 15 -4.39 -50.52 10.63
CA GLY A 15 -3.34 -49.51 10.78
C GLY A 15 -2.85 -48.91 9.47
N ALA A 16 -2.85 -49.67 8.37
CA ALA A 16 -2.41 -49.19 7.06
C ALA A 16 -3.22 -47.94 6.61
N THR A 17 -4.54 -47.95 6.80
CA THR A 17 -5.40 -46.79 6.51
C THR A 17 -5.12 -45.57 7.39
N ALA A 18 -4.63 -45.75 8.61
CA ALA A 18 -4.35 -44.63 9.51
C ALA A 18 -3.08 -43.87 9.08
N VAL A 19 -2.06 -44.57 8.58
CA VAL A 19 -0.84 -43.92 8.06
C VAL A 19 -1.06 -43.25 6.71
N GLU A 20 -1.87 -43.84 5.82
CA GLU A 20 -2.28 -43.19 4.57
C GLU A 20 -3.03 -41.88 4.84
N PHE A 21 -3.99 -41.90 5.78
CA PHE A 21 -4.74 -40.71 6.17
C PHE A 21 -3.83 -39.64 6.80
N ALA A 22 -2.89 -40.01 7.67
CA ALA A 22 -1.98 -39.06 8.31
C ALA A 22 -1.11 -38.31 7.28
N LEU A 23 -0.62 -39.00 6.24
CA LEU A 23 0.18 -38.39 5.18
C LEU A 23 -0.66 -37.46 4.30
N VAL A 24 -1.83 -37.92 3.84
CA VAL A 24 -2.73 -37.10 3.01
C VAL A 24 -3.21 -35.88 3.79
N PHE A 25 -3.59 -36.05 5.06
CA PHE A 25 -4.02 -34.97 5.93
C PHE A 25 -2.94 -33.90 6.09
N THR A 26 -1.69 -34.31 6.34
CA THR A 26 -0.57 -33.38 6.53
C THR A 26 -0.30 -32.57 5.25
N VAL A 27 -0.26 -33.22 4.10
CA VAL A 27 -0.01 -32.55 2.81
C VAL A 27 -1.19 -31.64 2.45
N PHE A 28 -2.42 -32.12 2.58
CA PHE A 28 -3.62 -31.32 2.32
C PHE A 28 -3.68 -30.08 3.21
N PHE A 29 -3.46 -30.24 4.51
CA PHE A 29 -3.50 -29.13 5.46
C PHE A 29 -2.38 -28.11 5.18
N ALA A 30 -1.17 -28.57 4.84
CA ALA A 30 -0.07 -27.69 4.46
C ALA A 30 -0.40 -26.86 3.20
N LEU A 31 -0.97 -27.49 2.17
CA LEU A 31 -1.38 -26.81 0.94
C LEU A 31 -2.54 -25.83 1.18
N PHE A 32 -3.53 -26.22 1.97
CA PHE A 32 -4.66 -25.36 2.33
C PHE A 32 -4.22 -24.15 3.15
N TYR A 33 -3.37 -24.37 4.17
CA TYR A 33 -2.80 -23.29 4.99
C TYR A 33 -1.95 -22.34 4.14
N ALA A 34 -1.14 -22.86 3.22
CA ALA A 34 -0.39 -22.05 2.28
C ALA A 34 -1.33 -21.21 1.42
N LEU A 35 -2.33 -21.82 0.78
CA LEU A 35 -3.27 -21.12 -0.10
C LEU A 35 -3.99 -19.98 0.63
N ILE A 36 -4.46 -20.22 1.86
CA ILE A 36 -5.13 -19.18 2.65
C ILE A 36 -4.15 -18.07 3.03
N THR A 37 -2.99 -18.41 3.60
CA THR A 37 -2.01 -17.43 4.08
C THR A 37 -1.52 -16.54 2.95
N TYR A 38 -1.09 -17.15 1.84
CA TYR A 38 -0.62 -16.41 0.67
C TYR A 38 -1.76 -15.66 -0.04
N GLY A 39 -2.96 -16.25 -0.11
CA GLY A 39 -4.14 -15.60 -0.66
C GLY A 39 -4.50 -14.31 0.10
N LEU A 40 -4.42 -14.34 1.43
CA LEU A 40 -4.67 -13.16 2.26
C LEU A 40 -3.58 -12.10 2.11
N ILE A 41 -2.30 -12.47 2.10
CA ILE A 41 -1.20 -11.53 1.86
C ILE A 41 -1.33 -10.87 0.49
N PHE A 42 -1.66 -11.66 -0.54
CA PHE A 42 -1.88 -11.15 -1.89
C PHE A 42 -3.07 -10.19 -1.93
N LEU A 43 -4.18 -10.55 -1.26
CA LEU A 43 -5.36 -9.69 -1.16
C LEU A 43 -5.02 -8.35 -0.49
N MET A 44 -4.21 -8.35 0.57
CA MET A 44 -3.74 -7.12 1.21
C MET A 44 -2.92 -6.27 0.24
N ARG A 45 -1.97 -6.87 -0.49
CA ARG A 45 -1.17 -6.15 -1.49
C ARG A 45 -2.04 -5.55 -2.59
N MET A 46 -3.01 -6.30 -3.11
CA MET A 46 -3.96 -5.81 -4.11
C MET A 46 -4.81 -4.66 -3.55
N GLY A 47 -5.25 -4.75 -2.29
CA GLY A 47 -5.97 -3.67 -1.61
C GLY A 47 -5.14 -2.40 -1.46
N LEU A 48 -3.86 -2.52 -1.09
CA LEU A 48 -2.93 -1.39 -1.01
C LEU A 48 -2.66 -0.76 -2.39
N GLN A 49 -2.51 -1.59 -3.44
CA GLN A 49 -2.37 -1.10 -4.81
C GLN A 49 -3.61 -0.31 -5.26
N HIS A 50 -4.81 -0.83 -4.98
CA HIS A 50 -6.04 -0.13 -5.30
C HIS A 50 -6.15 1.20 -4.55
N ALA A 51 -5.79 1.24 -3.26
CA ALA A 51 -5.74 2.46 -2.46
C ALA A 51 -4.74 3.49 -3.01
N ALA A 52 -3.56 3.03 -3.46
CA ALA A 52 -2.58 3.89 -4.12
C ALA A 52 -3.15 4.49 -5.42
N GLU A 53 -3.79 3.68 -6.26
CA GLU A 53 -4.38 4.15 -7.52
C GLU A 53 -5.47 5.21 -7.31
N ASP A 54 -6.34 4.99 -6.33
CA ASP A 54 -7.41 5.95 -6.02
C ASP A 54 -6.87 7.25 -5.43
N GLY A 55 -5.83 7.17 -4.58
CA GLY A 55 -5.11 8.34 -4.08
C GLY A 55 -4.47 9.16 -5.21
N VAL A 56 -3.76 8.51 -6.12
CA VAL A 56 -3.15 9.17 -7.30
C VAL A 56 -4.22 9.83 -8.17
N ARG A 57 -5.33 9.14 -8.44
CA ARG A 57 -6.44 9.69 -9.24
C ARG A 57 -7.11 10.88 -8.56
N ALA A 58 -7.20 10.89 -7.23
CA ALA A 58 -7.78 11.99 -6.46
C ALA A 58 -6.94 13.27 -6.57
N ALA A 59 -5.62 13.16 -6.65
CA ALA A 59 -4.71 14.30 -6.84
C ALA A 59 -5.08 15.15 -8.07
N LEU A 60 -5.50 14.50 -9.17
CA LEU A 60 -5.85 15.18 -10.41
C LEU A 60 -7.24 15.83 -10.40
N ARG A 61 -8.19 15.21 -9.71
CA ARG A 61 -9.60 15.63 -9.71
C ARG A 61 -9.86 16.80 -8.75
N TYR A 62 -8.91 17.11 -7.89
CA TYR A 62 -9.10 18.16 -6.90
C TYR A 62 -9.14 19.55 -7.57
N PRO A 63 -10.22 20.32 -7.34
CA PRO A 63 -10.42 21.60 -8.00
C PRO A 63 -9.36 22.62 -7.56
N ALA A 64 -9.05 23.57 -8.44
CA ALA A 64 -8.27 24.75 -8.07
C ALA A 64 -9.05 25.55 -7.03
N GLN A 65 -8.44 25.77 -5.88
CA GLN A 65 -9.07 26.44 -4.74
C GLN A 65 -8.63 27.91 -4.68
N ALA A 66 -9.48 28.76 -4.13
CA ALA A 66 -9.13 30.15 -3.87
C ALA A 66 -8.04 30.22 -2.80
N CYS A 67 -6.81 30.43 -3.27
CA CYS A 67 -5.60 30.66 -2.47
C CYS A 67 -5.79 31.78 -1.41
N GLU A 68 -6.65 32.75 -1.69
CA GLU A 68 -6.96 33.88 -0.81
C GLU A 68 -7.46 33.44 0.57
N ALA A 69 -8.40 32.49 0.61
CA ALA A 69 -8.97 32.00 1.87
C ALA A 69 -7.96 31.20 2.69
N ALA A 70 -7.05 30.47 2.03
CA ALA A 70 -6.06 29.64 2.70
C ALA A 70 -4.86 30.43 3.24
N LEU A 71 -4.44 31.48 2.54
CA LEU A 71 -3.39 32.41 3.01
C LEU A 71 -3.93 33.55 3.88
N GLY A 72 -5.24 33.62 4.11
CA GLY A 72 -5.87 34.69 4.89
C GLY A 72 -5.75 36.07 4.25
N LYS A 73 -5.59 36.14 2.93
CA LYS A 73 -5.53 37.40 2.19
C LYS A 73 -6.94 38.01 2.08
N PRO A 74 -7.07 39.35 2.13
CA PRO A 74 -8.35 40.00 1.88
C PRO A 74 -8.82 39.73 0.45
N ALA A 75 -10.13 39.62 0.22
CA ALA A 75 -10.72 39.34 -1.11
C ALA A 75 -10.39 40.41 -2.19
N THR A 76 -9.79 41.53 -1.80
CA THR A 76 -9.31 42.60 -2.68
C THR A 76 -7.87 42.42 -3.15
N GLU A 77 -7.13 41.48 -2.56
CA GLU A 77 -5.74 41.18 -2.90
C GLU A 77 -5.65 39.76 -3.47
N ALA A 78 -5.54 39.68 -4.80
CA ALA A 78 -5.40 38.41 -5.49
C ALA A 78 -4.04 37.76 -5.20
N CYS A 79 -4.02 36.45 -4.98
CA CYS A 79 -2.77 35.70 -4.91
C CYS A 79 -1.97 35.82 -6.22
N SER A 80 -0.66 35.98 -6.08
CA SER A 80 0.27 35.90 -7.21
C SER A 80 0.17 34.53 -7.89
N ALA A 81 0.59 34.44 -9.16
CA ALA A 81 0.57 33.17 -9.90
C ALA A 81 1.37 32.06 -9.18
N THR A 82 2.48 32.43 -8.53
CA THR A 82 3.32 31.51 -7.76
C THR A 82 2.63 30.99 -6.50
N GLU A 83 1.99 31.87 -5.73
CA GLU A 83 1.25 31.47 -4.50
C GLU A 83 0.05 30.57 -4.84
N ARG A 84 -0.66 30.85 -5.94
CA ARG A 84 -1.76 30.01 -6.42
C ARG A 84 -1.27 28.61 -6.80
N GLY A 85 -0.18 28.54 -7.57
CA GLY A 85 0.42 27.27 -7.98
C GLY A 85 0.87 26.42 -6.78
N GLU A 86 1.57 27.03 -5.82
CA GLU A 86 2.06 26.34 -4.61
C GLU A 86 0.92 25.85 -3.72
N PHE A 87 -0.10 26.69 -3.49
CA PHE A 87 -1.25 26.29 -2.67
C PHE A 87 -2.07 25.17 -3.33
N GLN A 88 -2.37 25.31 -4.63
CA GLN A 88 -3.10 24.29 -5.38
C GLN A 88 -2.35 22.96 -5.42
N TYR A 89 -1.02 23.03 -5.47
CA TYR A 89 -0.15 21.87 -5.40
C TYR A 89 -0.28 21.16 -4.04
N GLN A 90 -0.12 21.88 -2.93
CA GLN A 90 -0.21 21.31 -1.58
C GLN A 90 -1.58 20.68 -1.32
N ALA A 91 -2.65 21.34 -1.76
CA ALA A 91 -4.01 20.87 -1.54
C ALA A 91 -4.32 19.59 -2.35
N ARG A 92 -3.80 19.48 -3.59
CA ARG A 92 -3.91 18.26 -4.40
C ARG A 92 -3.23 17.06 -3.76
N MET A 93 -2.02 17.25 -3.23
CA MET A 93 -1.29 16.15 -2.60
C MET A 93 -1.90 15.76 -1.24
N GLY A 94 -2.37 16.74 -0.47
CA GLY A 94 -3.13 16.47 0.77
C GLY A 94 -4.39 15.66 0.50
N GLN A 95 -5.11 15.96 -0.59
CA GLN A 95 -6.26 15.17 -1.01
C GLN A 95 -5.87 13.75 -1.44
N ALA A 96 -4.78 13.60 -2.20
CA ALA A 96 -4.29 12.30 -2.64
C ALA A 96 -4.01 11.39 -1.44
N HIS A 97 -3.30 11.94 -0.45
CA HIS A 97 -2.99 11.27 0.80
C HIS A 97 -4.27 10.90 1.57
N PHE A 98 -5.20 11.84 1.74
CA PHE A 98 -6.46 11.59 2.44
C PHE A 98 -7.30 10.49 1.79
N VAL A 99 -7.40 10.48 0.46
CA VAL A 99 -8.15 9.45 -0.27
C VAL A 99 -7.47 8.09 -0.16
N ALA A 100 -6.15 8.03 -0.29
CA ALA A 100 -5.39 6.79 -0.09
C ALA A 100 -5.58 6.23 1.33
N GLN A 101 -5.51 7.08 2.35
CA GLN A 101 -5.77 6.68 3.74
C GLN A 101 -7.18 6.16 3.94
N ARG A 102 -8.20 6.85 3.43
CA ARG A 102 -9.60 6.40 3.54
C ARG A 102 -9.82 5.08 2.81
N GLN A 103 -9.22 4.88 1.64
CA GLN A 103 -9.34 3.62 0.91
C GLN A 103 -8.59 2.48 1.62
N ALA A 104 -7.58 2.79 2.44
CA ALA A 104 -6.86 1.82 3.26
C ALA A 104 -7.43 1.66 4.69
N SER A 105 -8.51 2.36 5.05
CA SER A 105 -9.04 2.38 6.42
C SER A 105 -9.63 1.04 6.86
N TRP A 106 -9.85 0.10 5.93
CA TRP A 106 -10.16 -1.29 6.26
C TRP A 106 -9.05 -1.98 7.09
N MET A 107 -7.83 -1.41 7.11
CA MET A 107 -6.71 -1.88 7.93
C MET A 107 -6.58 -1.19 9.29
N ASP A 108 -7.44 -0.23 9.64
CA ASP A 108 -7.30 0.53 10.90
C ASP A 108 -7.30 -0.39 12.15
N GLY A 109 -8.01 -1.53 12.07
CA GLY A 109 -8.01 -2.56 13.12
C GLY A 109 -6.74 -3.41 13.23
N TRP A 110 -5.87 -3.41 12.20
CA TRP A 110 -4.62 -4.19 12.12
C TRP A 110 -3.36 -3.31 12.06
N GLY A 111 -3.54 -1.99 12.16
CA GLY A 111 -2.51 -0.96 12.01
C GLY A 111 -2.59 -0.28 10.65
N ALA A 112 -2.76 1.04 10.66
CA ALA A 112 -2.78 1.84 9.44
C ALA A 112 -1.43 1.74 8.69
N PRO A 113 -1.45 1.69 7.35
CA PRO A 113 -0.24 1.78 6.55
C PRO A 113 0.33 3.20 6.61
N VAL A 114 1.64 3.32 6.44
CA VAL A 114 2.29 4.61 6.20
C VAL A 114 2.01 4.98 4.75
N VAL A 115 1.36 6.12 4.53
CA VAL A 115 1.05 6.64 3.20
C VAL A 115 2.03 7.76 2.90
N VAL A 116 2.84 7.58 1.86
CA VAL A 116 3.77 8.59 1.36
C VAL A 116 3.30 8.99 -0.03
N VAL A 117 2.99 10.27 -0.20
CA VAL A 117 2.77 10.83 -1.54
C VAL A 117 3.98 11.63 -1.93
N SER A 118 4.56 11.32 -3.08
CA SER A 118 5.73 12.02 -3.57
C SER A 118 5.63 12.42 -5.03
N ILE A 119 6.34 13.48 -5.37
CA ILE A 119 6.45 13.95 -6.76
C ILE A 119 7.91 14.02 -7.13
N CYS A 120 8.20 13.53 -8.32
CA CYS A 120 9.57 13.41 -8.79
C CYS A 120 9.62 13.50 -10.31
N GLN A 121 10.83 13.71 -10.82
CA GLN A 121 11.19 13.30 -12.17
C GLN A 121 11.76 11.87 -12.11
N MET A 122 11.60 11.10 -13.19
CA MET A 122 12.21 9.77 -13.25
C MET A 122 13.71 9.89 -13.47
N ASP A 123 14.49 9.19 -12.65
CA ASP A 123 15.87 8.93 -12.99
C ASP A 123 15.99 7.89 -14.11
N ALA A 124 17.22 7.68 -14.58
CA ALA A 124 17.53 6.66 -15.58
C ALA A 124 17.22 5.22 -15.13
N SER A 125 16.99 4.99 -13.83
CA SER A 125 16.62 3.70 -13.26
C SER A 125 15.11 3.47 -13.19
N GLY A 126 14.31 4.47 -13.61
CA GLY A 126 12.85 4.41 -13.54
C GLY A 126 12.30 4.66 -12.13
N ASN A 127 13.11 5.18 -11.22
CA ASN A 127 12.71 5.53 -9.87
C ASN A 127 12.51 7.04 -9.75
N CYS A 128 11.77 7.44 -8.71
CA CYS A 128 11.71 8.83 -8.31
C CYS A 128 13.03 9.24 -7.69
N ALA A 129 13.73 10.22 -8.25
CA ALA A 129 15.00 10.67 -7.69
C ALA A 129 15.05 12.17 -7.36
N ALA A 130 15.71 12.44 -6.23
CA ALA A 130 16.44 13.64 -5.80
C ALA A 130 15.71 14.98 -5.60
N ALA A 131 14.61 15.28 -6.30
CA ALA A 131 13.76 16.46 -6.04
C ALA A 131 12.40 16.02 -5.51
N GLU A 132 12.42 15.14 -4.51
CA GLU A 132 11.24 14.50 -3.97
C GLU A 132 10.62 15.39 -2.89
N VAL A 133 9.41 15.89 -3.16
CA VAL A 133 8.60 16.49 -2.10
C VAL A 133 7.73 15.39 -1.53
N LYS A 134 7.86 15.12 -0.22
CA LYS A 134 7.09 14.10 0.48
C LYS A 134 5.95 14.72 1.26
N CYS A 135 4.77 14.13 1.08
CA CYS A 135 3.61 14.35 1.89
C CYS A 135 3.44 13.14 2.81
N ASP A 136 3.85 13.31 4.06
CA ASP A 136 3.54 12.36 5.11
C ASP A 136 2.38 12.92 5.95
N ALA A 137 1.54 12.03 6.48
CA ALA A 137 0.46 12.42 7.38
C ALA A 137 1.01 13.27 8.54
N LEU A 138 0.55 14.52 8.68
CA LEU A 138 0.72 15.27 9.91
C LEU A 138 0.07 14.48 11.06
N HIS A 139 0.90 13.87 11.91
CA HIS A 139 0.51 13.46 13.26
C HIS A 139 0.27 14.74 14.08
N GLY A 140 -0.96 15.28 14.09
CA GLY A 140 -1.36 16.24 15.12
C GLY A 140 -2.34 17.35 14.73
N SER A 141 -3.45 17.39 15.48
CA SER A 141 -4.30 18.55 15.81
C SER A 141 -4.91 19.39 14.67
N GLY A 142 -6.08 18.97 14.18
CA GLY A 142 -7.18 19.88 13.83
C GLY A 142 -6.99 20.84 12.66
N GLN A 143 -5.89 20.76 11.92
CA GLN A 143 -5.68 21.51 10.68
C GLN A 143 -6.10 20.65 9.48
N THR A 144 -6.65 21.28 8.45
CA THR A 144 -6.81 20.68 7.12
C THR A 144 -5.50 20.00 6.75
N ALA A 145 -5.55 18.73 6.33
CA ALA A 145 -4.38 17.92 6.00
C ALA A 145 -3.49 18.62 4.97
N LEU A 146 -2.58 19.45 5.45
CA LEU A 146 -1.57 20.13 4.66
C LEU A 146 -0.39 19.18 4.62
N CYS A 147 0.02 18.81 3.41
CA CYS A 147 1.33 18.23 3.26
C CYS A 147 2.36 19.26 3.74
N ASP A 148 3.12 18.96 4.80
CA ASP A 148 4.32 19.72 5.09
C ASP A 148 5.38 19.32 4.06
N LEU A 149 5.39 20.05 2.95
CA LEU A 149 6.33 19.82 1.87
C LEU A 149 7.72 20.20 2.35
N THR A 150 8.49 19.20 2.77
CA THR A 150 9.92 19.37 3.06
C THR A 150 10.72 19.45 1.75
N GLY A 151 10.38 20.41 0.89
CA GLY A 151 11.04 20.60 -0.41
C GLY A 151 10.39 21.67 -1.28
N THR A 152 11.19 22.27 -2.16
CA THR A 152 10.67 23.13 -3.23
C THR A 152 10.02 22.24 -4.29
N ALA A 153 8.81 22.61 -4.74
CA ALA A 153 8.12 21.87 -5.80
C ALA A 153 9.03 21.74 -7.05
N PRO A 154 9.26 20.52 -7.56
CA PRO A 154 10.11 20.33 -8.72
C PRO A 154 9.51 21.03 -9.94
N VAL A 155 10.37 21.68 -10.74
CA VAL A 155 9.92 22.35 -11.97
C VAL A 155 9.62 21.28 -13.02
N CYS A 156 8.35 21.02 -13.24
CA CYS A 156 7.87 20.05 -14.23
C CYS A 156 7.90 20.65 -15.64
N GLY A 157 8.62 20.02 -16.56
CA GLY A 157 8.62 20.38 -17.98
C GLY A 157 7.49 19.71 -18.77
N SER A 158 7.30 20.12 -20.03
CA SER A 158 6.25 19.61 -20.93
C SER A 158 6.69 18.42 -21.82
N GLY A 159 7.95 17.99 -21.73
CA GLY A 159 8.48 16.85 -22.50
C GLY A 159 8.39 15.53 -21.72
N GLY A 160 8.34 14.39 -22.41
CA GLY A 160 8.19 13.06 -21.76
C GLY A 160 9.25 12.71 -20.71
N ALA A 161 10.48 13.24 -20.84
CA ALA A 161 11.56 13.07 -19.86
C ALA A 161 11.58 14.16 -18.76
N ALA A 162 10.89 15.28 -18.98
CA ALA A 162 10.84 16.41 -18.04
C ALA A 162 9.50 16.49 -17.26
N ALA A 163 8.51 15.70 -17.67
CA ALA A 163 7.22 15.59 -17.00
C ALA A 163 7.38 15.01 -15.60
N CYS A 164 6.64 15.57 -14.65
CA CYS A 164 6.62 15.05 -13.30
C CYS A 164 5.74 13.81 -13.20
N ARG A 165 6.07 12.94 -12.26
CA ARG A 165 5.24 11.81 -11.88
C ARG A 165 4.88 11.97 -10.42
N VAL A 166 3.58 11.85 -10.13
CA VAL A 166 3.08 11.69 -8.77
C VAL A 166 3.10 10.20 -8.47
N VAL A 167 3.69 9.83 -7.35
CA VAL A 167 3.76 8.49 -6.82
C VAL A 167 3.06 8.48 -5.48
N VAL A 168 2.12 7.56 -5.30
CA VAL A 168 1.55 7.26 -3.99
C VAL A 168 2.03 5.87 -3.62
N GLU A 169 2.66 5.77 -2.46
CA GLU A 169 3.15 4.52 -1.91
C GLU A 169 2.52 4.30 -0.53
N LEU A 170 1.94 3.11 -0.35
CA LEU A 170 1.44 2.64 0.94
C LEU A 170 2.37 1.52 1.41
N GLU A 171 3.03 1.76 2.53
CA GLU A 171 3.91 0.81 3.17
C GLU A 171 3.25 0.23 4.43
N TYR A 172 3.20 -1.09 4.53
CA TYR A 172 2.75 -1.80 5.71
C TYR A 172 3.83 -2.75 6.23
N LYS A 173 4.28 -2.54 7.47
CA LYS A 173 5.29 -3.37 8.13
C LYS A 173 4.69 -4.66 8.69
N TYR A 174 4.50 -5.64 7.82
CA TYR A 174 3.96 -6.96 8.17
C TYR A 174 4.80 -7.70 9.22
N GLY A 175 6.12 -7.46 9.27
CA GLY A 175 7.01 -8.09 10.26
C GLY A 175 6.77 -7.62 11.70
N GLU A 176 6.34 -6.36 11.89
CA GLU A 176 6.04 -5.80 13.22
C GLU A 176 4.59 -6.09 13.64
N ARG A 177 3.68 -6.16 12.67
CA ARG A 177 2.24 -6.37 12.88
C ARG A 177 1.72 -7.42 11.88
N PRO A 178 1.97 -8.71 12.11
CA PRO A 178 1.49 -9.74 11.19
C PRO A 178 -0.01 -9.99 11.39
N VAL A 179 -0.80 -9.90 10.31
CA VAL A 179 -2.23 -10.27 10.34
C VAL A 179 -2.40 -11.78 10.53
N ILE A 180 -1.45 -12.58 10.02
CA ILE A 180 -1.41 -14.02 10.20
C ILE A 180 -0.06 -14.35 10.84
N PRO A 181 -0.05 -14.89 12.08
CA PRO A 181 1.19 -15.28 12.72
C PRO A 181 1.92 -16.34 11.88
N ALA A 182 3.22 -16.13 11.68
CA ALA A 182 4.05 -17.13 11.02
C ALA A 182 4.09 -18.41 11.87
N VAL A 183 3.56 -19.50 11.34
CA VAL A 183 3.74 -20.82 11.97
C VAL A 183 5.17 -21.32 11.72
N PRO A 184 5.76 -22.07 12.67
CA PRO A 184 7.11 -22.62 12.52
C PRO A 184 7.27 -23.37 11.20
N GLY A 185 8.30 -23.00 10.42
CA GLY A 185 8.63 -23.61 9.13
C GLY A 185 7.98 -22.96 7.88
N PHE A 186 6.92 -22.16 8.02
CA PHE A 186 6.22 -21.54 6.86
C PHE A 186 6.48 -20.03 6.71
N GLY A 187 7.11 -19.38 7.68
CA GLY A 187 7.39 -17.93 7.66
C GLY A 187 8.52 -17.47 6.72
N ILE A 188 9.28 -18.40 6.10
CA ILE A 188 10.49 -18.08 5.33
C ILE A 188 10.18 -17.32 4.03
N LEU A 189 8.99 -17.50 3.47
CA LEU A 189 8.55 -16.90 2.21
C LEU A 189 7.66 -15.66 2.39
N ILE A 190 7.45 -15.21 3.63
CA ILE A 190 6.60 -14.05 3.91
C ILE A 190 7.48 -12.79 3.96
N PRO A 191 7.19 -11.76 3.15
CA PRO A 191 7.92 -10.51 3.15
C PRO A 191 7.65 -9.72 4.45
N SER A 192 8.66 -9.04 4.98
CA SER A 192 8.53 -8.19 6.18
C SER A 192 7.75 -6.90 5.92
N THR A 193 7.64 -6.48 4.66
CA THR A 193 6.87 -5.31 4.24
C THR A 193 5.96 -5.63 3.05
N LEU A 194 4.76 -5.06 3.10
CA LEU A 194 3.81 -5.05 1.98
C LEU A 194 3.76 -3.63 1.43
N ILE A 195 3.98 -3.49 0.12
CA ILE A 195 4.02 -2.20 -0.54
C ILE A 195 2.94 -2.21 -1.63
N GLY A 196 2.07 -1.21 -1.62
CA GLY A 196 1.18 -0.87 -2.72
C GLY A 196 1.59 0.46 -3.32
N ARG A 197 1.90 0.48 -4.62
CA ARG A 197 2.40 1.68 -5.31
C ARG A 197 1.62 1.93 -6.58
N ALA A 198 1.24 3.18 -6.79
CA ALA A 198 0.68 3.66 -8.03
C ALA A 198 1.36 4.97 -8.44
N SER A 199 1.43 5.23 -9.74
CA SER A 199 2.01 6.46 -10.24
C SER A 199 1.32 6.98 -11.48
N LEU A 200 1.29 8.31 -11.63
CA LEU A 200 0.69 8.98 -12.77
C LEU A 200 1.56 10.15 -13.21
N GLN A 201 1.69 10.30 -14.52
CA GLN A 201 2.44 11.38 -15.14
C GLN A 201 1.58 12.64 -15.25
N ILE A 202 2.10 13.76 -14.76
CA ILE A 202 1.46 15.08 -14.79
C ILE A 202 2.27 16.00 -15.70
N ASP A 203 1.57 16.64 -16.64
CA ASP A 203 2.14 17.75 -17.43
C ASP A 203 2.26 18.99 -16.54
N GLY A 204 3.42 19.65 -16.54
CA GLY A 204 3.68 20.85 -15.75
C GLY A 204 2.69 22.00 -16.01
N ARG A 205 2.04 22.03 -17.19
CA ARG A 205 0.97 22.99 -17.48
C ARG A 205 -0.25 22.86 -16.54
N ALA A 206 -0.48 21.68 -15.97
CA ALA A 206 -1.57 21.43 -15.04
C ALA A 206 -1.33 22.01 -13.62
N LEU A 207 -0.12 22.54 -13.36
CA LEU A 207 0.29 23.14 -12.09
C LEU A 207 0.39 24.67 -12.14
N THR A 208 0.39 25.28 -13.33
CA THR A 208 0.57 26.73 -13.52
C THR A 208 -0.73 27.51 -13.78
N LEU A 209 -1.89 26.84 -13.75
CA LEU A 209 -3.21 27.43 -14.03
C LEU A 209 -3.92 27.83 -12.74
#